data_AF-A0A822FPS5-F1
#
_entry.id   AF-A0A822FPS5-F1
#
_cell.length_a   1.000
_cell.length_b   1.000
_cell.length_c   1.000
_cell.angle_alpha   90.00
_cell.angle_beta   90.00
_cell.angle_gamma   90.00
#
_symmetry.space_group_name_H-M   'P 1'
#
loop_
_entity.id
_entity.type
_entity.pdbx_description
1 polymer ?
#
loop_
_entity_poly.entity_id
_entity_poly.type
_entity_poly.pdbx_seq_one_letter_code
_entity_poly.pdbx_strand_id
1 'polypeptide(L)'
;MIGQVVAGGNGEGNRLDQLNEPTDVLIDKETDSLIICDYDNRRVVRWSRRSGTNQGEILLDNFRCHGLAMDDQRYLYISDVDKHEVRRYQIGDKNGTIVAGGDGL
;
A
#
# COMPACT_ATOMS: atom_id res chain seq x y z
N MET A 1 -2.46 -28.47 -2.72
CA MET A 1 -1.74 -27.28 -3.20
C MET A 1 -1.44 -26.42 -1.98
N ILE A 2 -0.19 -26.00 -1.78
CA ILE A 2 0.18 -25.08 -0.71
C ILE A 2 0.25 -23.66 -1.28
N GLY A 3 -0.14 -22.65 -0.51
CA GLY A 3 0.01 -21.26 -0.92
C GLY A 3 1.48 -20.85 -1.06
N GLN A 4 1.74 -19.86 -1.90
CA GLN A 4 3.07 -19.27 -2.06
C GLN A 4 3.09 -17.87 -1.42
N VAL A 5 4.12 -17.58 -0.65
CA VAL A 5 4.41 -16.22 -0.20
C VAL A 5 5.02 -15.44 -1.36
N VAL A 6 4.39 -14.33 -1.73
CA VAL A 6 4.79 -13.49 -2.89
C VAL A 6 5.28 -12.10 -2.49
N ALA A 7 5.10 -11.71 -1.22
CA ALA A 7 5.58 -10.47 -0.62
C ALA A 7 5.81 -10.69 0.88
N GLY A 8 6.85 -10.07 1.44
CA GLY A 8 7.25 -10.29 2.84
C GLY A 8 7.78 -11.72 3.08
N GLY A 9 7.35 -12.33 4.20
CA GLY A 9 7.77 -13.68 4.59
C GLY A 9 9.09 -13.76 5.38
N ASN A 10 9.76 -12.62 5.59
CA ASN A 10 11.03 -12.53 6.33
C ASN A 10 10.84 -12.08 7.79
N GLY A 11 9.71 -12.46 8.39
CA GLY A 11 9.28 -12.00 9.71
C GLY A 11 8.79 -10.55 9.72
N GLU A 12 8.19 -10.17 10.84
CA GLU A 12 7.76 -8.80 11.12
C GLU A 12 8.97 -7.83 11.10
N GLY A 13 8.81 -6.67 10.49
CA GLY A 13 9.80 -5.60 10.54
C GLY A 13 9.65 -4.56 9.43
N ASN A 14 10.56 -3.58 9.41
CA ASN A 14 10.47 -2.40 8.55
C ASN A 14 11.44 -2.40 7.35
N ARG A 15 12.22 -3.47 7.15
CA ARG A 15 13.05 -3.61 5.96
C ARG A 15 12.18 -3.73 4.70
N LEU A 16 12.77 -3.51 3.53
CA LEU A 16 12.05 -3.60 2.26
C LEU A 16 11.62 -5.03 1.92
N ASP A 17 12.28 -6.04 2.49
CA ASP A 17 11.94 -7.45 2.37
C ASP A 17 10.96 -7.94 3.46
N GLN A 18 10.47 -7.04 4.32
CA GLN A 18 9.57 -7.34 5.44
C GLN A 18 8.28 -6.52 5.36
N LEU A 19 7.25 -6.99 6.08
CA LEU A 19 5.99 -6.30 6.31
C LEU A 19 5.69 -6.33 7.82
N ASN A 20 4.86 -5.41 8.30
CA ASN A 20 4.39 -5.34 9.68
C ASN A 20 2.89 -5.04 9.72
N GLU A 21 2.12 -6.03 10.19
CA GLU A 21 0.65 -6.03 10.21
C GLU A 21 0.00 -5.58 8.88
N PRO A 22 0.29 -6.21 7.72
CA PRO A 22 -0.32 -5.77 6.47
C PRO A 22 -1.85 -5.98 6.49
N THR A 23 -2.61 -4.92 6.21
CA THR A 23 -4.08 -4.88 6.40
C THR A 23 -4.88 -5.08 5.12
N ASP A 24 -4.32 -4.68 3.96
CA ASP A 24 -5.01 -4.78 2.67
C ASP A 24 -4.02 -4.91 1.51
N VAL A 25 -4.49 -5.45 0.38
CA VAL A 25 -3.72 -5.64 -0.84
C VAL A 25 -4.60 -5.50 -2.09
N LEU A 26 -4.11 -4.80 -3.11
CA LEU A 26 -4.70 -4.78 -4.44
C LEU A 26 -3.69 -5.12 -5.54
N ILE A 27 -4.19 -5.46 -6.72
CA ILE A 27 -3.37 -5.74 -7.91
C ILE A 27 -3.36 -4.52 -8.81
N ASP A 28 -2.17 -3.99 -9.07
CA ASP A 28 -1.93 -3.06 -10.17
C ASP A 28 -1.61 -3.85 -11.44
N LYS A 29 -2.60 -4.00 -12.31
CA LYS A 29 -2.48 -4.75 -13.56
C LYS A 29 -1.52 -4.10 -14.55
N GLU A 30 -1.38 -2.77 -14.50
CA GLU A 30 -0.53 -2.02 -15.43
C GLU A 30 0.96 -2.31 -15.17
N THR A 31 1.34 -2.36 -13.89
CA THR A 31 2.73 -2.64 -13.48
C THR A 31 2.99 -4.10 -13.12
N ASP A 32 1.96 -4.96 -13.18
CA ASP A 32 1.99 -6.35 -12.74
C ASP A 32 2.52 -6.49 -11.29
N SER A 33 1.99 -5.67 -10.39
CA SER A 33 2.45 -5.55 -9.00
C SER A 33 1.30 -5.68 -8.01
N LEU A 34 1.63 -6.04 -6.77
CA LEU A 34 0.79 -5.84 -5.60
C LEU A 34 1.03 -4.44 -5.03
N ILE A 35 -0.02 -3.79 -4.54
CA ILE A 35 0.07 -2.63 -3.66
C ILE A 35 -0.48 -3.05 -2.31
N ILE A 36 0.32 -2.89 -1.26
CA ILE A 36 0.05 -3.45 0.06
C ILE A 36 0.06 -2.32 1.09
N CYS A 37 -0.95 -2.31 1.95
CA CYS A 37 -0.94 -1.49 3.15
C CYS A 37 -0.18 -2.17 4.25
N ASP A 38 0.95 -1.58 4.61
CA ASP A 38 1.88 -2.04 5.62
C ASP A 38 1.67 -1.17 6.87
N TYR A 39 0.58 -1.48 7.57
CA TYR A 39 -0.10 -0.60 8.53
C TYR A 39 0.81 -0.12 9.65
N ASP A 40 1.52 -1.03 10.32
CA ASP A 40 2.35 -0.67 11.48
C ASP A 40 3.68 -0.03 11.07
N ASN A 41 4.16 -0.33 9.86
CA ASN A 41 5.25 0.42 9.25
C ASN A 41 4.82 1.78 8.68
N ARG A 42 3.52 2.12 8.77
CA ARG A 42 2.91 3.38 8.32
C ARG A 42 3.23 3.72 6.87
N ARG A 43 3.20 2.73 5.99
CA ARG A 43 3.56 2.88 4.58
C ARG A 43 2.66 2.07 3.66
N VAL A 44 2.64 2.46 2.40
CA VAL A 44 2.08 1.67 1.30
C VAL A 44 3.23 1.27 0.39
N VAL A 45 3.36 -0.04 0.15
CA VAL A 45 4.46 -0.60 -0.65
C VAL A 45 3.95 -1.25 -1.92
N ARG A 46 4.75 -1.15 -2.99
CA ARG A 46 4.57 -1.92 -4.22
C ARG A 46 5.47 -3.14 -4.21
N TRP A 47 4.94 -4.30 -4.60
CA TRP A 47 5.71 -5.52 -4.78
C TRP A 47 5.47 -6.09 -6.17
N SER A 48 6.52 -6.18 -6.99
CA SER A 48 6.40 -6.79 -8.33
C SER A 48 6.07 -8.28 -8.20
N ARG A 49 5.10 -8.77 -8.98
CA ARG A 49 4.74 -10.19 -9.04
C ARG A 49 5.65 -11.00 -9.95
N ARG A 50 6.56 -10.33 -10.66
CA ARG A 50 7.54 -10.96 -11.56
C ARG A 50 8.57 -11.74 -10.75
N SER A 51 9.09 -12.82 -11.33
CA SER A 51 10.11 -13.65 -10.71
C SER A 51 11.37 -12.87 -10.38
N GLY A 52 11.93 -13.07 -9.18
CA GLY A 52 13.21 -12.49 -8.75
C GLY A 52 13.09 -11.21 -7.92
N THR A 53 11.89 -10.68 -7.70
CA THR A 53 11.67 -9.58 -6.74
C THR A 53 11.66 -10.12 -5.31
N ASN A 54 12.58 -9.65 -4.48
CA ASN A 54 12.74 -10.06 -3.07
C ASN A 54 12.46 -8.94 -2.06
N GLN A 55 12.10 -7.75 -2.53
CA GLN A 55 11.82 -6.59 -1.69
C GLN A 55 10.77 -5.69 -2.35
N GLY A 56 10.01 -4.97 -1.53
CA GLY A 56 9.07 -3.95 -1.95
C GLY A 56 9.71 -2.60 -2.22
N GLU A 57 8.93 -1.72 -2.83
CA GLU A 57 9.22 -0.31 -3.07
C GLU A 57 8.22 0.53 -2.29
N ILE A 58 8.69 1.51 -1.52
CA ILE A 58 7.79 2.43 -0.79
C ILE A 58 7.15 3.38 -1.81
N LEU A 59 5.83 3.29 -1.96
CA LEU A 59 5.08 4.25 -2.78
C LEU A 59 4.75 5.51 -1.98
N LEU A 60 4.28 5.32 -0.75
CA LEU A 60 3.83 6.37 0.16
C LEU A 60 4.20 6.00 1.59
N ASP A 61 4.54 6.99 2.40
CA ASP A 61 4.89 6.85 3.80
C ASP A 61 4.05 7.81 4.67
N ASN A 62 4.12 7.64 5.99
CA ASN A 62 3.35 8.42 6.95
C ASN A 62 1.82 8.29 6.79
N PHE A 63 1.37 7.06 6.50
CA PHE A 63 -0.04 6.67 6.41
C PHE A 63 -0.32 5.45 7.26
N ARG A 64 -1.26 5.53 8.21
CA ARG A 64 -1.85 4.33 8.81
C ARG A 64 -2.95 3.81 7.91
N CYS A 65 -2.53 3.23 6.80
CA CYS A 65 -3.45 2.67 5.84
C CYS A 65 -4.14 1.42 6.38
N HIS A 66 -5.46 1.39 6.29
CA HIS A 66 -6.25 0.19 6.56
C HIS A 66 -6.92 -0.40 5.31
N GLY A 67 -7.21 0.40 4.30
CA GLY A 67 -7.94 -0.02 3.11
C GLY A 67 -7.44 0.68 1.86
N LEU A 68 -7.44 -0.07 0.76
CA LEU A 68 -7.01 0.34 -0.57
C LEU A 68 -8.12 0.17 -1.59
N ALA A 69 -8.23 1.13 -2.50
CA ALA A 69 -8.95 0.96 -3.76
C ALA A 69 -8.20 1.67 -4.89
N MET A 70 -8.39 1.23 -6.13
CA MET A 70 -7.81 1.88 -7.29
C MET A 70 -8.84 1.97 -8.41
N ASP A 71 -8.93 3.11 -9.07
CA ASP A 71 -9.80 3.30 -10.23
C ASP A 71 -9.11 2.98 -11.56
N ASP A 72 -9.86 3.01 -12.65
CA ASP A 72 -9.36 2.72 -14.00
C ASP A 72 -8.38 3.79 -14.52
N GLN A 73 -8.31 4.96 -13.87
CA GLN A 73 -7.34 6.03 -14.17
C GLN A 73 -6.06 5.89 -13.33
N ARG A 74 -5.95 4.81 -12.54
CA ARG A 74 -4.83 4.53 -11.62
C ARG A 74 -4.66 5.57 -10.52
N TYR A 75 -5.76 6.15 -10.07
CA TYR A 75 -5.80 6.81 -8.78
C TYR A 75 -5.94 5.77 -7.66
N LEU A 76 -4.99 5.79 -6.73
CA LEU A 76 -4.98 5.01 -5.51
C LEU A 76 -5.72 5.77 -4.41
N TYR A 77 -6.69 5.13 -3.79
CA TYR A 77 -7.49 5.62 -2.67
C TYR A 77 -7.06 4.88 -1.42
N ILE A 78 -6.72 5.63 -0.38
CA ILE A 78 -6.15 5.11 0.86
C ILE A 78 -6.98 5.65 2.01
N SER A 79 -7.53 4.76 2.84
CA SER A 79 -8.12 5.16 4.12
C SER A 79 -7.02 5.26 5.17
N ASP A 80 -6.77 6.46 5.70
CA ASP A 80 -5.85 6.69 6.81
C ASP A 80 -6.65 6.81 8.11
N VAL A 81 -6.51 5.80 8.98
CA VAL A 81 -7.29 5.72 10.21
C VAL A 81 -6.81 6.70 11.28
N ASP A 82 -5.53 7.10 11.26
CA ASP A 82 -4.99 8.08 12.20
C ASP A 82 -5.46 9.49 11.84
N LYS A 83 -5.57 9.78 10.53
CA LYS A 83 -6.00 11.10 10.04
C LYS A 83 -7.51 11.24 9.82
N HIS A 84 -8.27 10.16 9.99
CA HIS A 84 -9.71 10.13 9.75
C HIS A 84 -10.10 10.64 8.35
N GLU A 85 -9.32 10.25 7.33
CA GLU A 85 -9.51 10.69 5.96
C GLU A 85 -9.38 9.55 4.96
N VAL A 86 -10.00 9.74 3.79
CA VAL A 86 -9.67 8.99 2.58
C VAL A 86 -8.98 9.96 1.62
N ARG A 87 -7.76 9.62 1.23
CA ARG A 87 -6.96 10.42 0.31
C ARG A 87 -6.75 9.67 -1.00
N ARG A 88 -6.78 10.41 -2.10
CA ARG A 88 -6.52 9.91 -3.46
C ARG A 88 -5.17 10.40 -3.98
N TYR A 89 -4.40 9.52 -4.62
CA TYR A 89 -3.08 9.80 -5.19
C TYR A 89 -3.01 9.22 -6.59
N GLN A 90 -2.37 9.91 -7.52
CA GLN A 90 -1.97 9.27 -8.76
C GLN A 90 -0.69 8.47 -8.49
N ILE A 91 -0.62 7.20 -8.91
CA ILE A 91 0.59 6.39 -8.70
C ILE A 91 1.79 7.08 -9.39
N GLY A 92 2.79 7.48 -8.60
CA GLY A 92 3.95 8.26 -9.05
C GLY A 92 4.00 9.68 -8.46
N ASP A 93 2.87 10.21 -8.00
CA ASP A 93 2.79 11.49 -7.29
C ASP A 93 2.94 11.28 -5.78
N LYS A 94 3.71 12.17 -5.12
CA LYS A 94 3.87 12.16 -3.66
C LYS A 94 2.79 12.94 -2.91
N ASN A 95 2.03 13.78 -3.61
CA ASN A 95 1.01 14.64 -3.03
C ASN A 95 -0.39 14.14 -3.40
N GLY A 96 -1.19 13.76 -2.41
CA GLY A 96 -2.58 13.33 -2.60
C GLY A 96 -3.61 14.42 -2.30
N THR A 97 -4.80 14.27 -2.86
CA THR A 97 -5.96 15.14 -2.58
C THR A 97 -6.93 14.42 -1.64
N ILE A 98 -7.43 15.09 -0.61
CA ILE A 98 -8.49 14.56 0.26
C ILE A 98 -9.76 14.39 -0.57
N VAL A 99 -10.37 13.21 -0.51
CA VAL A 99 -11.63 12.94 -1.21
C VAL A 99 -12.83 12.80 -0.28
N ALA A 100 -12.58 12.42 0.98
CA ALA A 100 -13.60 12.36 2.03
C ALA A 100 -12.95 12.42 3.43
N GLY A 101 -13.65 13.00 4.42
CA GLY A 101 -13.14 13.16 5.79
C GLY A 101 -12.19 14.35 5.95
N GLY A 102 -11.48 14.41 7.09
CA GLY A 102 -10.44 15.43 7.36
C GLY A 102 -10.89 16.73 8.03
N ASP A 103 -12.18 17.06 8.05
CA ASP A 103 -12.71 18.32 8.63
C ASP A 103 -13.35 18.14 10.02
N GLY A 104 -12.80 17.25 10.85
CA GLY A 104 -13.29 17.01 12.21
C GLY A 104 -13.16 18.24 13.14
N LEU A 105 -13.97 18.27 14.20
CA LEU A 105 -14.06 19.36 15.21
C LEU A 105 -12.72 19.84 15.76
#